data_AF-A0A224YJ91-F1
#
_entry.id   AF-A0A224YJ91-F1
#
_cell.length_a   1.000
_cell.length_b   1.000
_cell.length_c   1.000
_cell.angle_alpha   90.00
_cell.angle_beta   90.00
_cell.angle_gamma   90.00
#
_symmetry.space_group_name_H-M   'P 1'
#
loop_
_entity.id
_entity.type
_entity.pdbx_description
1 polymer ?
#
loop_
_entity_poly.entity_id
_entity_poly.type
_entity_poly.pdbx_seq_one_letter_code
_entity_poly.pdbx_strand_id
1 'polypeptide(L)'
;MLLVRSIYTILRQIKHEATTVNSPVIDPAKWALCLRLAHSDGGTNSENTPSRTKRRAHFDSAHESCDATLDAEVLQLLNALRLTDALALIVKSFGADQRSYPSSKTATALISALAREGDVEGVRKVRDVVDTLYPNVSADALRFEHYDAEALSRSGRAAEAILKFEALFVSHKGHRVKICSLLTFLAAYLVKNDMVEEVTLLARMCERLADRGYFHPLSNVWKVFFLSDRRRYHATASELVEAARLRPRAKPFFEKKVSSVISHAVDRCDVDMVQRLLNVVLYMGMPECCGLVLSFLLEFYCDADDLKSAQKTFEHSEAYGIELNPVTFYRYTCFLSSRGIQIPHDVLMKKYKMDPRKAKDAARQNNVKFKF
;
A
#
# COMPACT_ATOMS: atom_id res chain seq x y z
N MET A 1 -16.04 -19.85 -17.60
CA MET A 1 -14.65 -20.12 -18.08
C MET A 1 -14.30 -19.43 -19.41
N LEU A 2 -15.26 -19.15 -20.31
CA LEU A 2 -15.00 -18.38 -21.55
C LEU A 2 -14.76 -16.87 -21.33
N LEU A 3 -15.36 -16.27 -20.29
CA LEU A 3 -15.18 -14.84 -20.00
C LEU A 3 -13.74 -14.46 -19.58
N VAL A 4 -13.05 -15.30 -18.80
CA VAL A 4 -11.70 -14.99 -18.29
C VAL A 4 -10.64 -15.11 -19.38
N ARG A 5 -10.77 -16.09 -20.30
CA ARG A 5 -9.94 -16.18 -21.51
C ARG A 5 -10.19 -15.03 -22.48
N SER A 6 -11.44 -14.56 -22.59
CA SER A 6 -11.79 -13.42 -23.45
C SER A 6 -11.20 -12.11 -22.91
N ILE A 7 -11.32 -11.85 -21.60
CA ILE A 7 -10.77 -10.65 -20.97
C ILE A 7 -9.24 -10.62 -21.07
N TYR A 8 -8.53 -11.73 -20.86
CA TYR A 8 -7.07 -11.76 -20.93
C TYR A 8 -6.53 -11.62 -22.36
N THR A 9 -7.24 -12.15 -23.36
CA THR A 9 -6.88 -12.00 -24.78
C THR A 9 -7.16 -10.57 -25.26
N ILE A 10 -8.29 -9.98 -24.84
CA ILE A 10 -8.63 -8.58 -25.09
C ILE A 10 -7.62 -7.63 -24.44
N LEU A 11 -7.19 -7.88 -23.20
CA LEU A 11 -6.16 -7.08 -22.54
C LEU A 11 -4.78 -7.21 -23.21
N ARG A 12 -4.45 -8.39 -23.77
CA ARG A 12 -3.22 -8.62 -24.55
C ARG A 12 -3.27 -7.91 -25.91
N GLN A 13 -4.43 -7.87 -26.57
CA GLN A 13 -4.65 -7.13 -27.82
C GLN A 13 -4.56 -5.62 -27.59
N ILE A 14 -5.23 -5.11 -26.54
CA ILE A 14 -5.21 -3.69 -26.14
C ILE A 14 -3.77 -3.24 -25.79
N LYS A 15 -2.96 -4.10 -25.16
CA LYS A 15 -1.55 -3.79 -24.86
C LYS A 15 -0.66 -3.76 -26.10
N HIS A 16 -0.98 -4.55 -27.13
CA HIS A 16 -0.26 -4.55 -28.40
C HIS A 16 -0.62 -3.35 -29.29
N GLU A 17 -1.79 -2.75 -29.07
CA GLU A 17 -2.21 -1.49 -29.71
C GLU A 17 -1.72 -0.26 -28.90
N ALA A 18 -1.69 -0.34 -27.57
CA ALA A 18 -1.26 0.75 -26.67
C ALA A 18 0.26 1.00 -26.66
N THR A 19 1.09 0.10 -27.20
CA THR A 19 2.54 0.34 -27.40
C THR A 19 2.84 1.41 -28.46
N THR A 20 1.82 2.03 -29.07
CA THR A 20 1.99 3.17 -29.99
C THR A 20 1.58 4.54 -29.43
N VAL A 21 1.03 4.66 -28.22
CA VAL A 21 0.70 5.98 -27.63
C VAL A 21 0.86 5.98 -26.10
N ASN A 22 1.78 6.84 -25.64
CA ASN A 22 1.97 7.43 -24.31
C ASN A 22 1.55 6.64 -23.04
N SER A 23 2.58 6.40 -22.22
CA SER A 23 2.58 5.93 -20.83
C SER A 23 1.42 6.49 -19.97
N PRO A 24 0.74 5.66 -19.16
CA PRO A 24 -0.37 6.15 -18.34
C PRO A 24 0.17 6.96 -17.15
N VAL A 25 -0.12 8.25 -17.19
CA VAL A 25 -0.04 9.19 -16.08
C VAL A 25 -0.90 8.65 -14.93
N ILE A 26 -0.30 8.43 -13.76
CA ILE A 26 -1.07 8.18 -12.54
C ILE A 26 -1.79 9.49 -12.17
N ASP A 27 -3.10 9.48 -12.33
CA ASP A 27 -4.02 10.57 -12.09
C ASP A 27 -3.93 11.10 -10.63
N PRO A 28 -3.56 12.38 -10.42
CA PRO A 28 -3.60 13.03 -9.11
C PRO A 28 -4.96 12.94 -8.41
N ALA A 29 -6.07 12.80 -9.16
CA ALA A 29 -7.41 12.63 -8.60
C ALA A 29 -7.62 11.25 -7.95
N LYS A 30 -7.00 10.18 -8.47
CA LYS A 30 -7.00 8.85 -7.81
C LYS A 30 -6.21 8.87 -6.51
N TRP A 31 -5.13 9.66 -6.45
CA TRP A 31 -4.35 9.87 -5.22
C TRP A 31 -5.15 10.66 -4.16
N ALA A 32 -5.86 11.71 -4.58
CA ALA A 32 -6.76 12.48 -3.71
C ALA A 32 -7.97 11.66 -3.23
N LEU A 33 -8.45 10.70 -4.01
CA LEU A 33 -9.54 9.79 -3.65
C LEU A 33 -9.11 8.80 -2.56
N CYS A 34 -7.92 8.20 -2.66
CA CYS A 34 -7.39 7.29 -1.63
C CYS A 34 -7.16 8.00 -0.28
N LEU A 35 -6.74 9.26 -0.30
CA LEU A 35 -6.63 10.06 0.93
C LEU A 35 -8.01 10.47 1.47
N ARG A 36 -8.96 10.86 0.60
CA ARG A 36 -10.36 11.11 1.01
C ARG A 36 -10.99 9.88 1.68
N LEU A 37 -10.73 8.67 1.17
CA LEU A 37 -11.20 7.42 1.77
C LEU A 37 -10.49 7.11 3.11
N ALA A 38 -9.20 7.41 3.23
CA ALA A 38 -8.48 7.33 4.50
C ALA A 38 -8.95 8.38 5.53
N HIS A 39 -9.57 9.46 5.07
CA HIS A 39 -10.21 10.49 5.90
C HIS A 39 -11.72 10.23 6.14
N SER A 40 -12.37 9.32 5.41
CA SER A 40 -13.83 9.09 5.51
C SER A 40 -14.27 7.83 6.27
N ASP A 41 -13.39 6.86 6.54
CA ASP A 41 -13.81 5.59 7.17
C ASP A 41 -13.59 5.55 8.68
N GLY A 42 -14.57 6.15 9.38
CA GLY A 42 -14.89 5.91 10.78
C GLY A 42 -16.31 5.36 10.93
N GLY A 43 -16.69 4.36 10.13
CA GLY A 43 -18.03 3.79 10.16
C GLY A 43 -18.20 2.53 9.34
N THR A 44 -17.80 1.38 9.88
CA THR A 44 -18.35 0.09 9.46
C THR A 44 -19.19 -0.51 10.58
N ASN A 45 -20.42 -0.84 10.21
CA ASN A 45 -21.50 -1.37 11.03
C ASN A 45 -21.08 -2.53 11.94
N SER A 46 -21.40 -2.38 13.22
CA SER A 46 -21.70 -3.48 14.13
C SER A 46 -22.94 -3.07 14.90
N GLU A 47 -24.06 -3.70 14.57
CA GLU A 47 -25.31 -3.58 15.31
C GLU A 47 -25.15 -4.10 16.75
N ASN A 48 -26.01 -3.57 17.62
CA ASN A 48 -26.30 -3.97 19.00
C ASN A 48 -25.35 -3.50 20.12
N THR A 49 -25.46 -2.22 20.47
CA THR A 49 -25.40 -1.78 21.88
C THR A 49 -26.23 -0.50 22.07
N PRO A 50 -27.29 -0.45 22.90
CA PRO A 50 -28.20 0.70 22.97
C PRO A 50 -27.64 1.94 23.69
N SER A 51 -26.37 1.94 24.07
CA SER A 51 -25.79 2.95 24.99
C SER A 51 -24.97 4.05 24.31
N ARG A 52 -24.60 3.90 23.02
CA ARG A 52 -23.65 4.79 22.34
C ARG A 52 -24.30 5.90 21.50
N THR A 53 -25.54 5.70 21.06
CA THR A 53 -26.28 6.65 20.20
C THR A 53 -26.84 7.86 20.97
N LYS A 54 -27.20 7.69 22.24
CA LYS A 54 -27.73 8.79 23.07
C LYS A 54 -26.67 9.79 23.55
N ARG A 55 -25.38 9.39 23.64
CA ARG A 55 -24.28 10.32 23.98
C ARG A 55 -23.81 11.16 22.79
N ARG A 56 -24.00 10.69 21.55
CA ARG A 56 -23.63 11.43 20.33
C ARG A 56 -24.63 12.57 20.05
N ALA A 57 -25.93 12.31 20.19
CA ALA A 57 -26.98 13.30 19.93
C ALA A 57 -27.07 14.43 20.96
N HIS A 58 -26.48 14.28 22.16
CA HIS A 58 -26.58 15.27 23.23
C HIS A 58 -25.35 16.19 23.34
N PHE A 59 -24.28 15.93 22.58
CA PHE A 59 -23.00 16.65 22.67
C PHE A 59 -22.68 17.55 21.47
N ASP A 60 -23.41 17.40 20.36
CA ASP A 60 -23.24 18.24 19.16
C ASP A 60 -23.95 19.61 19.26
N SER A 61 -24.79 19.86 20.27
CA SER A 61 -25.67 21.03 20.30
C SER A 61 -25.12 22.29 20.98
N ALA A 62 -23.85 22.33 21.39
CA ALA A 62 -23.34 23.43 22.24
C ALA A 62 -22.27 24.35 21.59
N HIS A 63 -21.79 24.07 20.37
CA HIS A 63 -20.75 24.90 19.72
C HIS A 63 -20.97 25.22 18.23
N GLU A 64 -22.11 24.86 17.64
CA GLU A 64 -22.41 25.13 16.22
C GLU A 64 -22.98 26.55 15.99
N SER A 65 -22.19 27.57 16.29
CA SER A 65 -22.35 28.89 15.67
C SER A 65 -21.20 29.10 14.68
N CYS A 66 -21.02 28.16 13.74
CA CYS A 66 -20.11 28.36 12.62
C CYS A 66 -20.71 29.38 11.65
N ASP A 67 -19.88 30.29 11.15
CA ASP A 67 -20.32 31.29 10.18
C ASP A 67 -20.31 30.67 8.77
N ALA A 68 -21.49 30.34 8.25
CA ALA A 68 -21.67 29.76 6.93
C ALA A 68 -21.15 30.67 5.80
N THR A 69 -21.15 32.00 6.02
CA THR A 69 -20.63 32.98 5.05
C THR A 69 -19.12 32.90 4.99
N LEU A 70 -18.47 32.87 6.16
CA LEU A 70 -17.03 32.70 6.28
C LEU A 70 -16.57 31.35 5.69
N ASP A 71 -17.31 30.27 5.95
CA ASP A 71 -17.05 28.97 5.35
C ASP A 71 -17.08 29.02 3.82
N ALA A 72 -18.12 29.62 3.24
CA ALA A 72 -18.25 29.75 1.79
C ALA A 72 -17.10 30.58 1.18
N GLU A 73 -16.72 31.69 1.82
CA GLU A 73 -15.64 32.56 1.35
C GLU A 73 -14.28 31.87 1.41
N VAL A 74 -13.95 31.20 2.52
CA VAL A 74 -12.71 30.42 2.65
C VAL A 74 -12.67 29.29 1.61
N LEU A 75 -13.77 28.56 1.43
CA LEU A 75 -13.84 27.49 0.43
C LEU A 75 -13.68 28.03 -1.00
N GLN A 76 -14.22 29.22 -1.30
CA GLN A 76 -14.02 29.88 -2.58
C GLN A 76 -12.54 30.24 -2.80
N LEU A 77 -11.87 30.79 -1.79
CA LEU A 77 -10.44 31.12 -1.86
C LEU A 77 -9.58 29.86 -2.00
N LEU A 78 -9.92 28.78 -1.31
CA LEU A 78 -9.28 27.47 -1.45
C LEU A 78 -9.41 26.92 -2.88
N ASN A 79 -10.60 26.97 -3.45
CA ASN A 79 -10.85 26.52 -4.82
C ASN A 79 -10.12 27.38 -5.86
N ALA A 80 -9.88 28.65 -5.56
CA ALA A 80 -9.07 29.55 -6.37
C ALA A 80 -7.55 29.45 -6.10
N LEU A 81 -7.11 28.52 -5.23
CA LEU A 81 -5.71 28.35 -4.79
C LEU A 81 -5.10 29.59 -4.12
N ARG A 82 -5.93 30.49 -3.59
CA ARG A 82 -5.52 31.71 -2.89
C ARG A 82 -5.32 31.42 -1.40
N LEU A 83 -4.38 30.55 -1.07
CA LEU A 83 -4.20 30.02 0.29
C LEU A 83 -3.79 31.08 1.31
N THR A 84 -2.95 32.04 0.92
CA THR A 84 -2.52 33.15 1.79
C THR A 84 -3.70 34.03 2.18
N ASP A 85 -4.60 34.31 1.24
CA ASP A 85 -5.80 35.11 1.49
C ASP A 85 -6.79 34.34 2.38
N ALA A 86 -6.98 33.04 2.12
CA ALA A 86 -7.81 32.17 2.96
C ALA A 86 -7.29 32.10 4.41
N LEU A 87 -5.96 31.99 4.58
CA LEU A 87 -5.31 32.02 5.88
C LEU A 87 -5.48 33.37 6.58
N ALA A 88 -5.26 34.48 5.87
CA ALA A 88 -5.43 35.81 6.42
C ALA A 88 -6.88 36.05 6.88
N LEU A 89 -7.85 35.54 6.11
CA LEU A 89 -9.26 35.62 6.45
C LEU A 89 -9.59 34.88 7.75
N ILE A 90 -9.15 33.61 7.89
CA ILE A 90 -9.37 32.84 9.13
C ILE A 90 -8.66 33.46 10.33
N VAL A 91 -7.42 33.93 10.17
CA VAL A 91 -6.66 34.53 11.28
C VAL A 91 -7.31 35.85 11.71
N LYS A 92 -7.78 36.66 10.75
CA LYS A 92 -8.50 37.90 11.04
C LYS A 92 -9.82 37.63 11.75
N SER A 93 -10.61 36.67 11.29
CA SER A 93 -11.89 36.32 11.93
C SER A 93 -11.68 35.73 13.34
N PHE A 94 -10.58 35.03 13.56
CA PHE A 94 -10.22 34.52 14.88
C PHE A 94 -9.74 35.61 15.85
N GLY A 95 -9.01 36.62 15.36
CA GLY A 95 -8.49 37.72 16.17
C GLY A 95 -9.46 38.88 16.43
N ALA A 96 -10.47 39.07 15.57
CA ALA A 96 -11.47 40.11 15.70
C ALA A 96 -12.76 39.55 16.30
N ASP A 97 -13.09 39.96 17.53
CA ASP A 97 -14.35 39.72 18.25
C ASP A 97 -15.00 38.37 18.02
N GLN A 98 -14.77 37.45 18.97
CA GLN A 98 -15.16 36.04 19.15
C GLN A 98 -16.52 35.49 18.62
N ARG A 99 -17.08 36.01 17.52
CA ARG A 99 -18.45 35.76 17.05
C ARG A 99 -18.54 35.04 15.71
N SER A 100 -17.50 35.05 14.89
CA SER A 100 -17.50 34.38 13.57
C SER A 100 -16.26 33.50 13.41
N TYR A 101 -16.49 32.21 13.19
CA TYR A 101 -15.44 31.21 13.05
C TYR A 101 -15.74 30.22 11.93
N PRO A 102 -14.71 29.76 11.19
CA PRO A 102 -14.88 28.76 10.14
C PRO A 102 -15.16 27.40 10.78
N SER A 103 -16.02 26.58 10.17
CA SER A 103 -16.25 25.24 10.68
C SER A 103 -14.96 24.41 10.74
N SER A 104 -14.94 23.41 11.62
CA SER A 104 -13.81 22.50 11.75
C SER A 104 -13.46 21.81 10.43
N LYS A 105 -14.45 21.57 9.55
CA LYS A 105 -14.27 21.02 8.20
C LYS A 105 -13.51 21.99 7.30
N THR A 106 -13.90 23.25 7.26
CA THR A 106 -13.24 24.30 6.47
C THR A 106 -11.81 24.53 6.93
N ALA A 107 -11.60 24.63 8.25
CA ALA A 107 -10.26 24.78 8.80
C ALA A 107 -9.38 23.55 8.50
N THR A 108 -9.94 22.34 8.57
CA THR A 108 -9.25 21.09 8.18
C THR A 108 -8.91 21.05 6.67
N ALA A 109 -9.78 21.59 5.82
CA ALA A 109 -9.50 21.70 4.39
C ALA A 109 -8.34 22.67 4.11
N LEU A 110 -8.32 23.82 4.80
CA LEU A 110 -7.24 24.80 4.66
C LEU A 110 -5.90 24.26 5.16
N ILE A 111 -5.84 23.69 6.37
CA ILE A 111 -4.58 23.15 6.91
C ILE A 111 -4.02 22.04 6.02
N SER A 112 -4.88 21.20 5.44
CA SER A 112 -4.48 20.19 4.45
C SER A 112 -3.94 20.83 3.15
N ALA A 113 -4.54 21.92 2.68
CA ALA A 113 -4.05 22.63 1.51
C ALA A 113 -2.67 23.27 1.75
N LEU A 114 -2.51 23.96 2.87
CA LEU A 114 -1.24 24.57 3.26
C LEU A 114 -0.13 23.52 3.43
N ALA A 115 -0.45 22.37 4.02
CA ALA A 115 0.51 21.28 4.18
C ALA A 115 1.00 20.72 2.84
N ARG A 116 0.11 20.62 1.84
CA ARG A 116 0.47 20.16 0.49
C ARG A 116 1.38 21.12 -0.26
N GLU A 117 1.24 22.42 -0.04
CA GLU A 117 2.13 23.46 -0.57
C GLU A 117 3.45 23.59 0.22
N GLY A 118 3.57 22.94 1.38
CA GLY A 118 4.74 23.06 2.23
C GLY A 118 4.78 24.31 3.11
N ASP A 119 3.64 25.01 3.28
CA ASP A 119 3.55 26.19 4.14
C ASP A 119 3.45 25.77 5.63
N VAL A 120 4.62 25.54 6.23
CA VAL A 120 4.77 25.12 7.63
C VAL A 120 4.17 26.15 8.60
N GLU A 121 4.39 27.44 8.35
CA GLU A 121 3.92 28.51 9.24
C GLU A 121 2.41 28.72 9.11
N GLY A 122 1.87 28.64 7.90
CA GLY A 122 0.43 28.63 7.66
C GLY A 122 -0.26 27.45 8.37
N VAL A 123 0.30 26.25 8.26
CA VAL A 123 -0.22 25.06 8.96
C VAL A 123 -0.29 25.27 10.47
N ARG A 124 0.76 25.84 11.07
CA ARG A 124 0.82 26.11 12.52
C ARG A 124 -0.24 27.13 12.95
N LYS A 125 -0.39 28.22 12.19
CA LYS A 125 -1.42 29.24 12.47
C LYS A 125 -2.83 28.66 12.43
N VAL A 126 -3.16 27.83 11.42
CA VAL A 126 -4.49 27.19 11.36
C VAL A 126 -4.66 26.16 12.47
N ARG A 127 -3.60 25.42 12.83
CA ARG A 127 -3.65 24.48 13.95
C ARG A 127 -3.98 25.21 15.25
N ASP A 128 -3.32 26.34 15.55
CA ASP A 128 -3.56 27.08 16.79
C ASP A 128 -5.01 27.58 16.89
N VAL A 129 -5.60 27.99 15.75
CA VAL A 129 -7.03 28.32 15.63
C VAL A 129 -7.90 27.10 15.93
N VAL A 130 -7.62 25.95 15.32
CA VAL A 130 -8.41 24.71 15.49
C VAL A 130 -8.27 24.12 16.89
N ASP A 131 -7.08 24.18 17.50
CA ASP A 131 -6.84 23.72 18.87
C ASP A 131 -7.63 24.55 19.88
N THR A 132 -7.80 25.84 19.60
CA THR A 132 -8.57 26.76 20.46
C THR A 132 -10.08 26.58 20.27
N LEU A 133 -10.55 26.52 19.02
CA LEU A 133 -11.98 26.49 18.71
C LEU A 133 -12.60 25.08 18.79
N TYR A 134 -11.81 24.05 18.45
CA TYR A 134 -12.27 22.68 18.29
C TYR A 134 -11.36 21.69 19.01
N PRO A 135 -11.14 21.84 20.33
CA PRO A 135 -10.15 21.06 21.08
C PRO A 135 -10.39 19.54 21.01
N ASN A 136 -11.66 19.11 20.99
CA ASN A 136 -12.01 17.69 20.86
C ASN A 136 -11.69 17.14 19.46
N VAL A 137 -12.00 17.90 18.41
CA VAL A 137 -11.68 17.53 17.01
C VAL A 137 -10.17 17.46 16.83
N SER A 138 -9.45 18.44 17.39
CA SER A 138 -7.99 18.45 17.42
C SER A 138 -7.41 17.22 18.10
N ALA A 139 -7.87 16.89 19.31
CA ALA A 139 -7.40 15.71 20.03
C ALA A 139 -7.59 14.42 19.23
N ASP A 140 -8.75 14.23 18.59
CA ASP A 140 -9.04 13.07 17.75
C ASP A 140 -8.17 13.02 16.48
N ALA A 141 -7.76 14.19 15.97
CA ALA A 141 -7.00 14.35 14.73
C ALA A 141 -5.47 14.43 14.93
N LEU A 142 -4.90 13.83 15.99
CA LEU A 142 -3.45 13.94 16.29
C LEU A 142 -2.99 15.39 16.49
N ARG A 143 -3.87 16.25 17.01
CA ARG A 143 -3.66 17.70 17.12
C ARG A 143 -3.19 18.34 15.82
N PHE A 144 -3.59 17.76 14.69
CA PHE A 144 -3.16 18.17 13.35
C PHE A 144 -1.63 18.19 13.15
N GLU A 145 -0.82 17.63 14.06
CA GLU A 145 0.64 17.65 14.00
C GLU A 145 1.19 16.88 12.79
N HIS A 146 0.41 15.95 12.27
CA HIS A 146 0.71 15.23 11.03
C HIS A 146 0.74 16.14 9.80
N TYR A 147 -0.03 17.24 9.76
CA TYR A 147 0.02 18.22 8.68
C TYR A 147 1.31 19.07 8.74
N ASP A 148 1.83 19.34 9.93
CA ASP A 148 3.13 20.01 10.10
C ASP A 148 4.26 19.10 9.61
N ALA A 149 4.20 17.80 9.89
CA ALA A 149 5.14 16.82 9.33
C ALA A 149 5.05 16.74 7.78
N GLU A 150 3.83 16.77 7.21
CA GLU A 150 3.67 16.82 5.75
C GLU A 150 4.23 18.10 5.16
N ALA A 151 3.94 19.27 5.74
CA ALA A 151 4.44 20.56 5.30
C ALA A 151 5.98 20.63 5.32
N LEU A 152 6.60 20.11 6.39
CA LEU A 152 8.05 19.97 6.48
C LEU A 152 8.61 19.11 5.34
N SER A 153 7.97 17.98 5.02
CA SER A 153 8.41 17.14 3.91
C SER A 153 8.29 17.84 2.55
N ARG A 154 7.23 18.63 2.34
CA ARG A 154 6.97 19.33 1.07
C ARG A 154 7.87 20.55 0.86
N SER A 155 8.33 21.18 1.95
CA SER A 155 9.25 22.32 1.94
C SER A 155 10.73 21.92 1.86
N GLY A 156 11.05 20.65 1.57
CA GLY A 156 12.43 20.16 1.48
C GLY A 156 13.07 19.85 2.84
N ARG A 157 12.32 19.92 3.94
CA ARG A 157 12.78 19.61 5.31
C ARG A 157 12.35 18.21 5.74
N ALA A 158 12.50 17.24 4.83
CA ALA A 158 12.00 15.89 5.02
C ALA A 158 12.70 15.13 6.18
N ALA A 159 13.96 15.44 6.49
CA ALA A 159 14.64 14.91 7.68
C ALA A 159 13.90 15.27 8.99
N GLU A 160 13.44 16.52 9.11
CA GLU A 160 12.67 16.97 10.28
C GLU A 160 11.27 16.33 10.33
N ALA A 161 10.65 16.15 9.16
CA ALA A 161 9.38 15.44 9.04
C ALA A 161 9.47 14.00 9.56
N ILE A 162 10.56 13.27 9.22
CA ILE A 162 10.81 11.90 9.69
C ILE A 162 10.90 11.85 11.22
N LEU A 163 11.68 12.75 11.83
CA LEU A 163 11.79 12.84 13.29
C LEU A 163 10.43 13.12 13.94
N LYS A 164 9.64 14.01 13.34
CA LYS A 164 8.31 14.34 13.82
C LYS A 164 7.35 13.15 13.74
N PHE A 165 7.37 12.38 12.65
CA PHE A 165 6.58 11.15 12.55
C PHE A 165 7.01 10.08 13.56
N GLU A 166 8.30 9.94 13.85
CA GLU A 166 8.77 9.03 14.90
C GLU A 166 8.21 9.43 16.27
N ALA A 167 8.29 10.72 16.60
CA ALA A 167 7.74 11.26 17.84
C ALA A 167 6.23 11.01 17.94
N LEU A 168 5.47 11.30 16.88
CA LEU A 168 4.03 11.05 16.80
C LEU A 168 3.69 9.57 17.00
N PHE A 169 4.46 8.67 16.38
CA PHE A 169 4.24 7.23 16.48
C PHE A 169 4.42 6.72 17.92
N VAL A 170 5.40 7.27 18.63
CA VAL A 170 5.70 6.91 20.02
C VAL A 170 4.66 7.47 20.98
N SER A 171 4.28 8.74 20.82
CA SER A 171 3.35 9.44 21.73
C SER A 171 1.89 9.03 21.54
N HIS A 172 1.44 8.79 20.30
CA HIS A 172 0.03 8.55 19.98
C HIS A 172 -0.26 7.08 19.64
N LYS A 173 -0.31 6.23 20.68
CA LYS A 173 -0.52 4.77 20.52
C LYS A 173 -1.82 4.42 19.77
N GLY A 174 -2.90 5.15 20.01
CA GLY A 174 -4.21 4.92 19.40
C GLY A 174 -4.27 5.21 17.89
N HIS A 175 -3.30 5.96 17.37
CA HIS A 175 -3.30 6.45 15.98
C HIS A 175 -2.19 5.84 15.12
N ARG A 176 -1.49 4.83 15.63
CA ARG A 176 -0.35 4.20 14.94
C ARG A 176 -0.69 3.67 13.55
N VAL A 177 -1.91 3.19 13.32
CA VAL A 177 -2.35 2.74 12.00
C VAL A 177 -2.35 3.91 11.00
N LYS A 178 -2.95 5.04 11.38
CA LYS A 178 -2.95 6.27 10.57
C LYS A 178 -1.52 6.76 10.31
N ILE A 179 -0.68 6.80 11.34
CA ILE A 179 0.72 7.23 11.22
C ILE A 179 1.51 6.31 10.28
N CYS A 180 1.31 4.99 10.35
CA CYS A 180 1.92 4.04 9.41
C CYS A 180 1.50 4.28 7.96
N SER A 181 0.23 4.65 7.71
CA SER A 181 -0.23 5.02 6.37
C SER A 181 0.47 6.29 5.88
N LEU A 182 0.58 7.31 6.73
CA LEU A 182 1.30 8.55 6.41
C LEU A 182 2.79 8.30 6.13
N LEU A 183 3.45 7.46 6.92
CA LEU A 183 4.83 7.04 6.66
C LEU A 183 4.99 6.31 5.33
N THR A 184 4.00 5.53 4.91
CA THR A 184 3.99 4.87 3.60
C THR A 184 3.91 5.89 2.46
N PHE A 185 3.09 6.93 2.62
CA PHE A 185 3.01 8.03 1.67
C PHE A 185 4.30 8.85 1.62
N LEU A 186 4.90 9.14 2.79
CA LEU A 186 6.20 9.79 2.87
C LEU A 186 7.25 8.97 2.11
N ALA A 187 7.38 7.66 2.38
CA ALA A 187 8.31 6.80 1.68
C ALA A 187 8.14 6.87 0.15
N ALA A 188 6.89 6.85 -0.34
CA ALA A 188 6.59 6.94 -1.77
C ALA A 188 6.99 8.31 -2.34
N TYR A 189 6.76 9.39 -1.58
CA TYR A 189 7.21 10.74 -1.94
C TYR A 189 8.73 10.84 -2.00
N LEU A 190 9.47 10.32 -1.01
CA LEU A 190 10.94 10.34 -1.01
C LEU A 190 11.51 9.57 -2.20
N VAL A 191 10.98 8.38 -2.47
CA VAL A 191 11.38 7.56 -3.63
C VAL A 191 11.13 8.29 -4.94
N LYS A 192 9.94 8.86 -5.12
CA LYS A 192 9.54 9.58 -6.35
C LYS A 192 10.45 10.77 -6.64
N ASN A 193 10.84 11.53 -5.60
CA ASN A 193 11.61 12.76 -5.74
C ASN A 193 13.13 12.57 -5.63
N ASP A 194 13.64 11.34 -5.65
CA ASP A 194 15.09 11.09 -5.57
C ASP A 194 15.77 11.54 -4.26
N MET A 195 15.04 11.53 -3.14
CA MET A 195 15.59 12.00 -1.86
C MET A 195 16.32 10.86 -1.13
N VAL A 196 17.53 10.55 -1.60
CA VAL A 196 18.31 9.37 -1.18
C VAL A 196 18.68 9.42 0.31
N GLU A 197 19.16 10.56 0.80
CA GLU A 197 19.58 10.70 2.20
C GLU A 197 18.39 10.52 3.15
N GLU A 198 17.24 11.10 2.80
CA GLU A 198 16.01 10.98 3.58
C GLU A 198 15.42 9.57 3.54
N VAL A 199 15.57 8.85 2.43
CA VAL A 199 15.23 7.42 2.36
C VAL A 199 16.06 6.63 3.38
N THR A 200 17.37 6.88 3.48
CA THR A 200 18.24 6.25 4.48
C THR A 200 17.85 6.65 5.90
N LEU A 201 17.52 7.93 6.15
CA LEU A 201 17.03 8.38 7.45
C LEU A 201 15.72 7.70 7.85
N LEU A 202 14.79 7.55 6.90
CA LEU A 202 13.51 6.86 7.12
C LEU A 202 13.71 5.38 7.42
N ALA A 203 14.62 4.71 6.70
CA ALA A 203 14.98 3.32 6.96
C ALA A 203 15.53 3.13 8.38
N ARG A 204 16.50 3.97 8.79
CA ARG A 204 17.07 3.96 10.15
C ARG A 204 16.01 4.24 11.23
N MET A 205 15.06 5.13 10.97
CA MET A 205 13.93 5.36 11.87
C MET A 205 13.07 4.10 12.03
N CYS A 206 12.74 3.42 10.91
CA CYS A 206 12.01 2.16 10.96
C CYS A 206 12.74 1.06 11.73
N GLU A 207 14.06 0.97 11.61
CA GLU A 207 14.90 0.03 12.38
C GLU A 207 14.84 0.32 13.88
N ARG A 208 15.00 1.59 14.30
CA ARG A 208 14.86 1.97 15.72
C ARG A 208 13.49 1.64 16.29
N LEU A 209 12.43 1.80 15.49
CA LEU A 209 11.08 1.40 15.90
C LEU A 209 10.95 -0.12 16.00
N ALA A 210 11.57 -0.87 15.09
CA ALA A 210 11.61 -2.33 15.12
C ALA A 210 12.38 -2.87 16.34
N ASP A 211 13.44 -2.20 16.78
CA ASP A 211 14.14 -2.52 18.06
C ASP A 211 13.22 -2.44 19.27
N ARG A 212 12.21 -1.57 19.21
CA ARG A 212 11.17 -1.44 20.24
C ARG A 212 9.98 -2.39 20.01
N GLY A 213 10.08 -3.30 19.05
CA GLY A 213 9.05 -4.29 18.71
C GLY A 213 7.98 -3.79 17.74
N TYR A 214 8.16 -2.63 17.09
CA TYR A 214 7.21 -2.07 16.13
C TYR A 214 7.61 -2.36 14.68
N PHE A 215 7.08 -3.43 14.11
CA PHE A 215 7.45 -3.88 12.75
C PHE A 215 6.54 -3.35 11.63
N HIS A 216 5.41 -2.70 11.97
CA HIS A 216 4.50 -2.13 10.98
C HIS A 216 5.15 -1.05 10.10
N PRO A 217 5.85 -0.03 10.66
CA PRO A 217 6.53 0.97 9.84
C PRO A 217 7.55 0.34 8.91
N LEU A 218 8.39 -0.55 9.46
CA LEU A 218 9.46 -1.23 8.74
C LEU A 218 8.93 -2.05 7.55
N SER A 219 7.93 -2.90 7.76
CA SER A 219 7.35 -3.72 6.67
C SER A 219 6.60 -2.89 5.62
N ASN A 220 5.95 -1.79 6.02
CA ASN A 220 5.27 -0.89 5.08
C ASN A 220 6.27 -0.14 4.20
N VAL A 221 7.32 0.42 4.80
CA VAL A 221 8.38 1.17 4.10
C VAL A 221 9.21 0.23 3.22
N TRP A 222 9.56 -0.96 3.72
CA TRP A 222 10.18 -2.01 2.92
C TRP A 222 9.42 -2.26 1.61
N LYS A 223 8.10 -2.45 1.71
CA LYS A 223 7.27 -2.70 0.52
C LYS A 223 7.41 -1.57 -0.50
N VAL A 224 7.39 -0.32 -0.06
CA VAL A 224 7.53 0.84 -0.98
C VAL A 224 8.88 0.83 -1.68
N PHE A 225 9.97 0.58 -0.95
CA PHE A 225 11.32 0.55 -1.53
C PHE A 225 11.51 -0.65 -2.45
N PHE A 226 10.99 -1.82 -2.06
CA PHE A 226 11.06 -3.06 -2.82
C PHE A 226 10.36 -2.97 -4.18
N LEU A 227 9.20 -2.30 -4.21
CA LEU A 227 8.38 -2.06 -5.41
C LEU A 227 8.87 -0.88 -6.27
N SER A 228 9.94 -0.19 -5.87
CA SER A 228 10.45 0.93 -6.64
C SER A 228 11.04 0.48 -7.98
N ASP A 229 10.86 1.29 -9.03
CA ASP A 229 11.53 1.10 -10.32
C ASP A 229 13.02 1.49 -10.26
N ARG A 230 13.46 2.18 -9.21
CA ARG A 230 14.85 2.62 -9.06
C ARG A 230 15.66 1.62 -8.23
N ARG A 231 16.59 0.93 -8.90
CA ARG A 231 17.43 -0.14 -8.33
C ARG A 231 18.14 0.22 -7.03
N ARG A 232 18.59 1.47 -6.87
CA ARG A 232 19.29 1.89 -5.64
C ARG A 232 18.44 1.73 -4.37
N TYR A 233 17.10 1.83 -4.48
CA TYR A 233 16.22 1.63 -3.33
C TYR A 233 15.99 0.16 -3.03
N HIS A 234 16.33 -0.76 -3.94
CA HIS A 234 16.32 -2.19 -3.65
C HIS A 234 17.40 -2.55 -2.63
N ALA A 235 18.56 -1.87 -2.64
CA ALA A 235 19.59 -2.06 -1.62
C ALA A 235 19.07 -1.68 -0.23
N THR A 236 18.43 -0.51 -0.10
CA THR A 236 17.78 -0.11 1.16
C THR A 236 16.64 -1.04 1.56
N ALA A 237 15.88 -1.57 0.59
CA ALA A 237 14.86 -2.58 0.88
C ALA A 237 15.50 -3.87 1.45
N SER A 238 16.64 -4.30 0.90
CA SER A 238 17.40 -5.44 1.42
C SER A 238 17.92 -5.18 2.84
N GLU A 239 18.46 -4.00 3.13
CA GLU A 239 18.89 -3.61 4.48
C GLU A 239 17.74 -3.71 5.50
N LEU A 240 16.53 -3.30 5.13
CA LEU A 240 15.35 -3.45 5.99
C LEU A 240 14.96 -4.92 6.23
N VAL A 241 15.18 -5.80 5.25
CA VAL A 241 14.99 -7.25 5.42
C VAL A 241 16.05 -7.83 6.37
N GLU A 242 17.30 -7.41 6.24
CA GLU A 242 18.39 -7.81 7.15
C GLU A 242 18.07 -7.43 8.59
N ALA A 243 17.66 -6.18 8.79
CA ALA A 243 17.18 -5.73 10.09
C ALA A 243 16.02 -6.62 10.56
N ALA A 244 14.97 -6.81 9.75
CA ALA A 244 13.84 -7.63 10.16
C ALA A 244 14.21 -9.07 10.54
N ARG A 245 15.13 -9.71 9.81
CA ARG A 245 15.52 -11.10 10.01
C ARG A 245 16.11 -11.37 11.39
N LEU A 246 16.86 -10.42 11.94
CA LEU A 246 17.43 -10.54 13.29
C LEU A 246 16.35 -10.57 14.39
N ARG A 247 15.07 -10.34 14.04
CA ARG A 247 13.96 -10.17 14.96
C ARG A 247 12.82 -11.15 14.57
N PRO A 248 12.69 -12.32 15.22
CA PRO A 248 11.71 -13.35 14.83
C PRO A 248 10.25 -12.86 14.75
N ARG A 249 9.89 -11.86 15.57
CA ARG A 249 8.55 -11.25 15.58
C ARG A 249 8.25 -10.41 14.33
N ALA A 250 9.23 -10.11 13.48
CA ALA A 250 9.02 -9.34 12.25
C ALA A 250 8.36 -10.17 11.13
N LYS A 251 8.58 -11.49 11.11
CA LYS A 251 8.15 -12.40 10.03
C LYS A 251 6.67 -12.20 9.63
N PRO A 252 5.68 -12.22 10.54
CA PRO A 252 4.27 -12.11 10.16
C PRO A 252 3.88 -10.78 9.48
N PHE A 253 4.70 -9.74 9.65
CA PHE A 253 4.44 -8.44 9.03
C PHE A 253 4.83 -8.42 7.57
N PHE A 254 5.88 -9.15 7.20
CA PHE A 254 6.34 -9.31 5.82
C PHE A 254 5.47 -10.31 5.05
N GLU A 255 5.06 -11.41 5.67
CA GLU A 255 4.14 -12.39 5.08
C GLU A 255 2.85 -11.71 4.59
N LYS A 256 2.27 -10.83 5.41
CA LYS A 256 1.08 -10.04 5.05
C LYS A 256 1.26 -9.14 3.83
N LYS A 257 2.50 -8.89 3.38
CA LYS A 257 2.79 -8.07 2.20
C LYS A 257 3.02 -8.90 0.94
N VAL A 258 3.34 -10.19 1.05
CA VAL A 258 3.69 -11.06 -0.08
C VAL A 258 2.62 -11.00 -1.18
N SER A 259 1.35 -11.24 -0.84
CA SER A 259 0.26 -11.20 -1.83
C SER A 259 0.14 -9.85 -2.53
N SER A 260 0.30 -8.74 -1.80
CA SER A 260 0.27 -7.38 -2.39
C SER A 260 1.44 -7.13 -3.33
N VAL A 261 2.63 -7.67 -3.04
CA VAL A 261 3.79 -7.54 -3.92
C VAL A 261 3.59 -8.38 -5.18
N ILE A 262 3.08 -9.60 -5.05
CA ILE A 262 2.76 -10.48 -6.18
C ILE A 262 1.73 -9.82 -7.11
N SER A 263 0.63 -9.28 -6.56
CA SER A 263 -0.36 -8.57 -7.39
C SER A 263 0.28 -7.44 -8.18
N HIS A 264 1.17 -6.67 -7.56
CA HIS A 264 1.90 -5.60 -8.25
C HIS A 264 2.83 -6.11 -9.37
N ALA A 265 3.53 -7.22 -9.12
CA ALA A 265 4.40 -7.84 -10.11
C ALA A 265 3.59 -8.38 -11.30
N VAL A 266 2.44 -9.00 -11.05
CA VAL A 266 1.50 -9.48 -12.08
C VAL A 266 0.99 -8.34 -12.94
N ASP A 267 0.54 -7.24 -12.34
CA ASP A 267 0.03 -6.07 -13.06
C ASP A 267 1.09 -5.46 -13.99
N ARG A 268 2.37 -5.56 -13.62
CA ARG A 268 3.50 -5.04 -14.40
C ARG A 268 4.18 -6.07 -15.30
N CYS A 269 3.78 -7.33 -15.21
CA CYS A 269 4.50 -8.46 -15.79
C CYS A 269 5.99 -8.52 -15.41
N ASP A 270 6.31 -8.20 -14.16
CA ASP A 270 7.68 -8.09 -13.64
C ASP A 270 8.11 -9.40 -12.95
N VAL A 271 8.71 -10.31 -13.72
CA VAL A 271 9.22 -11.59 -13.22
C VAL A 271 10.40 -11.42 -12.25
N ASP A 272 11.25 -10.41 -12.47
CA ASP A 272 12.41 -10.12 -11.63
C ASP A 272 11.96 -9.73 -10.21
N MET A 273 10.85 -9.00 -10.09
CA MET A 273 10.24 -8.68 -8.80
C MET A 273 9.80 -9.93 -8.03
N VAL A 274 9.20 -10.92 -8.71
CA VAL A 274 8.79 -12.17 -8.06
C VAL A 274 10.01 -13.01 -7.66
N GLN A 275 11.07 -13.02 -8.46
CA GLN A 275 12.33 -13.67 -8.11
C GLN A 275 12.98 -13.02 -6.88
N ARG A 276 13.05 -11.68 -6.85
CA ARG A 276 13.52 -10.95 -5.66
C ARG A 276 12.66 -11.24 -4.43
N LEU A 277 11.34 -11.38 -4.61
CA LEU A 277 10.43 -11.72 -3.52
C LEU A 277 10.68 -13.13 -3.00
N LEU A 278 10.96 -14.10 -3.88
CA LEU A 278 11.35 -15.45 -3.49
C LEU A 278 12.61 -15.41 -2.60
N ASN A 279 13.61 -14.60 -2.97
CA ASN A 279 14.81 -14.43 -2.14
C ASN A 279 14.45 -13.90 -0.75
N VAL A 280 13.57 -12.90 -0.62
CA VAL A 280 13.13 -12.38 0.67
C VAL A 280 12.39 -13.45 1.48
N VAL A 281 11.48 -14.20 0.85
CA VAL A 281 10.70 -15.27 1.47
C VAL A 281 11.58 -16.38 2.03
N LEU A 282 12.58 -16.82 1.24
CA LEU A 282 13.55 -17.81 1.68
C LEU A 282 14.46 -17.24 2.78
N TYR A 283 14.96 -16.02 2.61
CA TYR A 283 15.88 -15.38 3.53
C TYR A 283 15.27 -15.12 4.91
N MET A 284 13.99 -14.77 4.97
CA MET A 284 13.24 -14.56 6.21
C MET A 284 12.64 -15.84 6.80
N GLY A 285 12.77 -16.98 6.12
CA GLY A 285 12.20 -18.26 6.57
C GLY A 285 10.67 -18.25 6.60
N MET A 286 10.03 -17.89 5.49
CA MET A 286 8.57 -17.81 5.31
C MET A 286 8.03 -18.97 4.44
N PRO A 287 8.11 -20.25 4.89
CA PRO A 287 7.75 -21.41 4.08
C PRO A 287 6.29 -21.39 3.60
N GLU A 288 5.38 -20.81 4.38
CA GLU A 288 3.97 -20.67 4.06
C GLU A 288 3.74 -19.80 2.80
N CYS A 289 4.68 -18.88 2.51
CA CYS A 289 4.63 -18.00 1.35
C CYS A 289 5.36 -18.59 0.12
N CYS A 290 6.25 -19.57 0.30
CA CYS A 290 7.05 -20.14 -0.79
C CYS A 290 6.18 -20.72 -1.90
N GLY A 291 5.15 -21.50 -1.54
CA GLY A 291 4.25 -22.13 -2.53
C GLY A 291 3.54 -21.10 -3.40
N LEU A 292 3.07 -20.00 -2.79
CA LEU A 292 2.45 -18.90 -3.51
C LEU A 292 3.44 -18.25 -4.50
N VAL A 293 4.64 -17.89 -4.03
CA VAL A 293 5.63 -17.17 -4.87
C VAL A 293 6.13 -18.05 -6.02
N LEU A 294 6.45 -19.32 -5.75
CA LEU A 294 6.87 -20.28 -6.77
C LEU A 294 5.76 -20.55 -7.79
N SER A 295 4.51 -20.57 -7.34
CA SER A 295 3.37 -20.70 -8.26
C SER A 295 3.34 -19.55 -9.27
N PHE A 296 3.44 -18.31 -8.81
CA PHE A 296 3.45 -17.16 -9.73
C PHE A 296 4.69 -17.14 -10.65
N LEU A 297 5.88 -17.52 -10.17
CA LEU A 297 7.04 -17.69 -11.04
C LEU A 297 6.80 -18.72 -12.15
N LEU A 298 6.22 -19.87 -11.78
CA LEU A 298 5.90 -20.92 -12.74
C LEU A 298 4.90 -20.44 -13.80
N GLU A 299 3.89 -19.66 -13.40
CA GLU A 299 2.96 -19.04 -14.34
C GLU A 299 3.65 -18.07 -15.28
N PHE A 300 4.54 -17.21 -14.76
CA PHE A 300 5.32 -16.28 -15.58
C PHE A 300 6.16 -17.00 -16.63
N TYR A 301 6.86 -18.07 -16.26
CA TYR A 301 7.67 -18.84 -17.22
C TYR A 301 6.81 -19.58 -18.23
N CYS A 302 5.65 -20.12 -17.82
CA CYS A 302 4.71 -20.72 -18.76
C CYS A 302 4.18 -19.69 -19.78
N ASP A 303 3.94 -18.45 -19.34
CA ASP A 303 3.45 -17.37 -20.22
C ASP A 303 4.53 -16.78 -21.12
N ALA A 304 5.77 -16.79 -20.66
CA ALA A 304 6.95 -16.42 -21.43
C ALA A 304 7.43 -17.53 -22.39
N ASP A 305 6.72 -18.66 -22.44
CA ASP A 305 7.11 -19.84 -23.23
C ASP A 305 8.46 -20.47 -22.81
N ASP A 306 8.96 -20.14 -21.60
CA ASP A 306 10.26 -20.58 -21.08
C ASP A 306 10.15 -21.93 -20.35
N LEU A 307 10.31 -23.00 -21.13
CA LEU A 307 10.26 -24.37 -20.63
C LEU A 307 11.33 -24.66 -19.58
N LYS A 308 12.55 -24.17 -19.78
CA LYS A 308 13.70 -24.50 -18.93
C LYS A 308 13.50 -23.94 -17.53
N SER A 309 13.08 -22.68 -17.44
CA SER A 309 12.81 -22.03 -16.16
C SER A 309 11.57 -22.62 -15.49
N ALA A 310 10.51 -22.93 -16.25
CA ALA A 310 9.31 -23.58 -15.72
C ALA A 310 9.62 -24.96 -15.09
N GLN A 311 10.37 -25.81 -15.80
CA GLN A 311 10.81 -27.11 -15.29
C GLN A 311 11.65 -26.96 -14.03
N LYS A 312 12.65 -26.07 -14.05
CA LYS A 312 13.52 -25.82 -12.89
C LYS A 312 12.73 -25.33 -11.67
N THR A 313 11.76 -24.44 -11.86
CA THR A 313 10.89 -23.96 -10.76
C THR A 313 10.02 -25.07 -10.21
N PHE A 314 9.48 -25.94 -11.08
CA PHE A 314 8.71 -27.09 -10.66
C PHE A 314 9.57 -28.10 -9.88
N GLU A 315 10.73 -28.49 -10.41
CA GLU A 315 11.71 -29.37 -9.75
C GLU A 315 12.13 -28.82 -8.39
N HIS A 316 12.34 -27.51 -8.28
CA HIS A 316 12.62 -26.86 -7.01
C HIS A 316 11.47 -27.02 -6.01
N SER A 317 10.21 -26.81 -6.43
CA SER A 317 9.07 -27.03 -5.55
C SER A 317 8.98 -28.49 -5.06
N GLU A 318 9.28 -29.46 -5.93
CA GLU A 318 9.26 -30.89 -5.61
C GLU A 318 10.37 -31.27 -4.63
N ALA A 319 11.60 -30.81 -4.89
CA ALA A 319 12.78 -31.13 -4.07
C ALA A 319 12.63 -30.67 -2.62
N TYR A 320 11.91 -29.56 -2.39
CA TYR A 320 11.67 -29.01 -1.06
C TYR A 320 10.27 -29.34 -0.51
N GLY A 321 9.47 -30.16 -1.19
CA GLY A 321 8.13 -30.54 -0.75
C GLY A 321 7.15 -29.36 -0.63
N ILE A 322 7.34 -28.32 -1.44
CA ILE A 322 6.52 -27.11 -1.43
C ILE A 322 5.28 -27.33 -2.28
N GLU A 323 4.09 -27.23 -1.67
CA GLU A 323 2.83 -27.34 -2.39
C GLU A 323 2.59 -26.11 -3.27
N LEU A 324 2.43 -26.35 -4.58
CA LEU A 324 2.04 -25.33 -5.55
C LEU A 324 0.53 -25.14 -5.57
N ASN A 325 0.07 -23.96 -6.00
CA ASN A 325 -1.34 -23.71 -6.22
C ASN A 325 -1.90 -24.71 -7.25
N PRO A 326 -3.02 -25.40 -6.95
CA PRO A 326 -3.62 -26.38 -7.86
C PRO A 326 -3.90 -25.86 -9.28
N VAL A 327 -4.30 -24.59 -9.40
CA VAL A 327 -4.57 -23.94 -10.69
C VAL A 327 -3.29 -23.78 -11.50
N THR A 328 -2.22 -23.32 -10.86
CA THR A 328 -0.90 -23.19 -11.45
C THR A 328 -0.35 -24.55 -11.88
N PHE A 329 -0.49 -25.55 -11.02
CA PHE A 329 -0.07 -26.91 -11.31
C PHE A 329 -0.79 -27.47 -12.54
N TYR A 330 -2.12 -27.27 -12.62
CA TYR A 330 -2.89 -27.62 -13.82
C TYR A 330 -2.35 -26.92 -15.06
N ARG A 331 -2.12 -25.60 -14.99
CA ARG A 331 -1.58 -24.80 -16.09
C ARG A 331 -0.24 -25.34 -16.59
N TYR A 332 0.67 -25.71 -15.68
CA TYR A 332 1.95 -26.32 -16.02
C TYR A 332 1.78 -27.67 -16.75
N THR A 333 0.85 -28.53 -16.32
CA THR A 333 0.58 -29.79 -17.06
C THR A 333 0.06 -29.55 -18.48
N CYS A 334 -0.78 -28.54 -18.69
CA CYS A 334 -1.24 -28.14 -20.01
C CYS A 334 -0.09 -27.58 -20.86
N PHE A 335 0.78 -26.77 -20.26
CA PHE A 335 1.97 -26.22 -20.90
C PHE A 335 2.92 -27.31 -21.41
N LEU A 336 3.20 -28.34 -20.61
CA LEU A 336 3.99 -29.50 -21.04
C LEU A 336 3.32 -30.27 -22.19
N SER A 337 2.02 -30.56 -22.05
CA SER A 337 1.26 -31.29 -23.08
C SER A 337 1.23 -30.54 -24.41
N SER A 338 1.12 -29.21 -24.40
CA SER A 338 1.13 -28.40 -25.62
C SER A 338 2.45 -28.48 -26.41
N ARG A 339 3.53 -28.90 -25.76
CA ARG A 339 4.86 -29.12 -26.37
C ARG A 339 5.14 -30.57 -26.74
N GLY A 340 4.16 -31.46 -26.56
CA GLY A 340 4.36 -32.89 -26.73
C GLY A 340 5.30 -33.51 -25.69
N ILE A 341 5.56 -32.83 -24.58
CA ILE A 341 6.38 -33.38 -23.49
C ILE A 341 5.49 -34.30 -22.67
N GLN A 342 5.94 -35.54 -22.51
CA GLN A 342 5.25 -36.50 -21.66
C GLN A 342 5.20 -35.98 -20.23
N ILE A 343 3.99 -35.82 -19.70
CA ILE A 343 3.81 -35.37 -18.32
C ILE A 343 4.30 -36.49 -17.39
N PRO A 344 5.26 -36.21 -16.49
CA PRO A 344 5.78 -37.23 -15.58
C PRO A 344 4.66 -37.87 -14.75
N HIS A 345 4.75 -39.19 -14.51
CA HIS A 345 3.68 -39.96 -13.88
C HIS A 345 3.38 -39.49 -12.44
N ASP A 346 4.42 -39.16 -11.69
CA ASP A 346 4.40 -38.52 -10.38
C ASP A 346 3.61 -37.19 -10.38
N VAL A 347 3.80 -36.36 -11.40
CA VAL A 347 3.03 -35.11 -11.60
C VAL A 347 1.55 -35.42 -11.85
N LEU A 348 1.24 -36.41 -12.68
CA LEU A 348 -0.14 -36.84 -12.91
C LEU A 348 -0.78 -37.41 -11.63
N MET A 349 -0.04 -38.18 -10.84
CA MET A 349 -0.52 -38.73 -9.57
C MET A 349 -0.91 -37.64 -8.57
N LYS A 350 -0.12 -36.56 -8.48
CA LYS A 350 -0.46 -35.38 -7.67
C LYS A 350 -1.68 -34.62 -8.19
N LYS A 351 -1.85 -34.54 -9.51
CA LYS A 351 -3.01 -33.88 -10.15
C LYS A 351 -4.33 -34.56 -9.79
N TYR A 352 -4.37 -35.88 -9.86
CA TYR A 352 -5.61 -36.65 -9.77
C TYR A 352 -5.99 -37.08 -8.36
N LYS A 353 -5.20 -36.72 -7.32
CA LYS A 353 -5.39 -37.12 -5.91
C LYS A 353 -6.12 -38.48 -5.79
N MET A 354 -5.42 -39.54 -6.23
CA MET A 354 -5.88 -40.95 -6.30
C MET A 354 -6.76 -41.33 -7.52
N ASP A 355 -6.13 -41.64 -8.65
CA ASP A 355 -6.47 -42.86 -9.40
C ASP A 355 -5.26 -43.28 -10.27
N PRO A 356 -4.48 -44.31 -9.86
CA PRO A 356 -3.32 -44.80 -10.60
C PRO A 356 -3.62 -45.24 -12.03
N ARG A 357 -4.88 -45.62 -12.31
CA ARG A 357 -5.31 -46.04 -13.65
C ARG A 357 -5.47 -44.83 -14.56
N LYS A 358 -6.11 -43.75 -14.09
CA LYS A 358 -6.24 -42.49 -14.85
C LYS A 358 -4.89 -41.82 -15.11
N ALA A 359 -3.95 -41.91 -14.19
CA ALA A 359 -2.59 -41.39 -14.38
C ALA A 359 -1.81 -42.19 -15.44
N LYS A 360 -1.88 -43.53 -15.43
CA LYS A 360 -1.27 -44.39 -16.47
C LYS A 360 -1.89 -44.19 -17.84
N ASP A 361 -3.20 -44.02 -17.92
CA ASP A 361 -3.91 -43.83 -19.18
C ASP A 361 -3.63 -42.43 -19.79
N ALA A 362 -3.53 -41.39 -18.95
CA ALA A 362 -3.15 -40.05 -19.38
C ALA A 362 -1.68 -39.95 -19.82
N ALA A 363 -0.76 -40.68 -19.18
CA ALA A 363 0.66 -40.70 -19.55
C ALA A 363 0.92 -41.41 -20.90
N ARG A 364 -0.01 -42.24 -21.39
CA ARG A 364 0.10 -42.99 -22.65
C ARG A 364 -0.54 -42.30 -23.85
N GLN A 365 -1.38 -41.28 -23.62
CA GLN A 365 -2.10 -40.59 -24.67
C GLN A 365 -1.46 -39.22 -24.93
N ASN A 366 -0.72 -39.07 -26.04
CA ASN A 366 -0.17 -37.78 -26.50
C ASN A 366 -1.26 -36.73 -26.86
N ASN A 367 -2.54 -37.07 -26.76
CA ASN A 367 -3.69 -36.26 -27.16
C ASN A 367 -4.88 -36.42 -26.21
N VAL A 368 -4.67 -36.24 -24.89
CA VAL A 368 -5.82 -36.20 -23.98
C VAL A 368 -6.62 -34.92 -24.23
N LYS A 369 -7.76 -35.04 -24.93
CA LYS A 369 -8.82 -34.02 -24.90
C LYS A 369 -9.52 -34.12 -23.56
N PHE A 370 -9.12 -33.26 -22.63
CA PHE A 370 -9.72 -33.18 -21.29
C PHE A 370 -11.12 -32.53 -21.40
N LYS A 371 -12.18 -33.30 -21.10
CA LYS A 371 -13.51 -32.77 -20.80
C LYS A 371 -13.66 -32.60 -19.28
N PHE A 372 -14.33 -31.50 -18.92
CA PHE A 372 -14.55 -30.96 -17.57
C PHE A 372 -15.22 -31.93 -16.61
#